data_AF-A0A7W6H894-F1
#
_entry.id   AF-A0A7W6H894-F1
#
_cell.length_a   1.000
_cell.length_b   1.000
_cell.length_c   1.000
_cell.angle_alpha   90.00
_cell.angle_beta   90.00
_cell.angle_gamma   90.00
#
_symmetry.space_group_name_H-M   'P 1'
#
loop_
_entity.id
_entity.type
_entity.pdbx_description
1 polymer ?
#
loop_
_entity_poly.entity_id
_entity_poly.type
_entity_poly.pdbx_seq_one_letter_code
_entity_poly.pdbx_strand_id
1 'polypeptide(L)'
;MAIYLKYDQIKGNVTAEGFKEWIELQSFQWGVGRGIGSPHGSEGVRESSQPSLSEVTVTKNLDKASNDILAAALHGKPVKAEVVFTRTKAGGGGVEEFLRYELTNTLTSGYSVSSGGDRPSESVSLNFTKVMVKNSVAKVDNAGEPVSMTYDLSTAKNA
;
A
#
# COMPACT_ATOMS: atom_id res chain seq x y z
N MET A 1 -14.58 7.90 -0.88
CA MET A 1 -13.66 6.76 -0.71
C MET A 1 -12.37 7.32 -0.19
N ALA A 2 -11.80 6.73 0.86
CA ALA A 2 -10.60 7.24 1.51
C ALA A 2 -9.54 6.13 1.57
N ILE A 3 -8.28 6.55 1.57
CA ILE A 3 -7.13 5.67 1.69
C ILE A 3 -6.49 5.96 3.04
N TYR A 4 -6.27 4.93 3.84
CA TYR A 4 -5.63 5.06 5.14
C TYR A 4 -4.36 4.23 5.21
N LEU A 5 -3.36 4.77 5.88
CA LEU A 5 -2.11 4.10 6.19
C LEU A 5 -1.97 3.93 7.70
N LYS A 6 -1.68 2.70 8.12
CA LYS A 6 -1.13 2.42 9.44
C LYS A 6 0.34 2.09 9.26
N TYR A 7 1.20 2.85 9.92
CA TYR A 7 2.64 2.68 9.85
C TYR A 7 3.19 2.58 11.27
N ASP A 8 3.47 1.35 11.71
CA ASP A 8 3.86 1.06 13.09
C ASP A 8 2.94 1.71 14.15
N GLN A 9 3.53 2.45 15.10
CA GLN A 9 2.85 3.20 16.15
C GLN A 9 2.62 4.67 15.78
N ILE A 10 2.90 5.07 14.53
CA ILE A 10 2.71 6.45 14.08
C ILE A 10 1.23 6.77 14.00
N LYS A 11 0.81 7.82 14.70
CA LYS A 11 -0.58 8.24 14.78
C LYS A 11 -0.88 9.36 13.80
N GLY A 12 -1.82 9.14 12.90
CA GLY A 12 -2.38 10.14 11.98
C GLY A 12 -3.70 10.75 12.47
N ASN A 13 -4.28 11.64 11.66
CA ASN A 13 -5.41 12.48 12.04
C ASN A 13 -6.80 11.88 11.79
N VAL A 14 -6.89 10.65 11.27
CA VAL A 14 -8.18 10.05 10.92
C VAL A 14 -9.04 9.83 12.17
N THR A 15 -10.31 10.23 12.09
CA THR A 15 -11.31 10.03 13.15
C THR A 15 -12.37 8.99 12.79
N ALA A 16 -12.35 8.49 11.56
CA ALA A 16 -13.30 7.49 11.07
C ALA A 16 -13.30 6.23 11.97
N GLU A 17 -14.50 5.78 12.34
CA GLU A 17 -14.68 4.56 13.12
C GLU A 17 -14.07 3.35 12.39
N GLY A 18 -13.28 2.54 13.10
CA GLY A 18 -12.49 1.44 12.53
C GLY A 18 -11.10 1.83 12.02
N PHE A 19 -10.83 3.11 11.75
CA PHE A 19 -9.53 3.62 11.26
C PHE A 19 -9.01 4.82 12.07
N LYS A 20 -9.44 4.94 13.33
CA LYS A 20 -9.05 6.04 14.20
C LYS A 20 -7.53 6.07 14.41
N GLU A 21 -6.96 7.25 14.34
CA GLU A 21 -5.51 7.51 14.42
C GLU A 21 -4.68 6.94 13.26
N TRP A 22 -5.30 6.50 12.17
CA TRP A 22 -4.58 6.18 10.94
C TRP A 22 -4.19 7.47 10.21
N ILE A 23 -3.25 7.34 9.29
CA ILE A 23 -2.78 8.43 8.43
C ILE A 23 -3.66 8.48 7.19
N GLU A 24 -4.21 9.64 6.88
CA GLU A 24 -4.98 9.83 5.65
C GLU A 24 -4.03 10.04 4.46
N LEU A 25 -4.25 9.26 3.40
CA LEU A 25 -3.48 9.36 2.16
C LEU A 25 -4.33 9.99 1.05
N GLN A 26 -3.67 10.76 0.20
CA GLN A 26 -4.23 11.36 -1.01
C GLN A 26 -4.07 10.44 -2.22
N SER A 27 -2.99 9.67 -2.28
CA SER A 27 -2.76 8.69 -3.34
C SER A 27 -1.94 7.50 -2.88
N PHE A 28 -2.02 6.42 -3.67
CA PHE A 28 -1.23 5.20 -3.52
C PHE A 28 -0.85 4.72 -4.92
N GLN A 29 0.41 4.31 -5.08
CA GLN A 29 0.96 3.76 -6.30
C GLN A 29 1.84 2.56 -5.97
N TRP A 30 1.63 1.47 -6.69
CA TRP A 30 2.43 0.25 -6.60
C TRP A 30 2.35 -0.53 -7.91
N GLY A 31 3.44 -1.18 -8.30
CA GLY A 31 3.52 -1.91 -9.56
C GLY A 31 4.36 -3.17 -9.46
N VAL A 32 4.07 -4.10 -10.37
CA VAL A 32 4.84 -5.33 -10.57
C VAL A 32 5.17 -5.44 -12.04
N GLY A 33 6.45 -5.61 -12.36
CA GLY A 33 6.94 -5.83 -13.71
C GLY A 33 7.68 -7.16 -13.81
N ARG A 34 7.57 -7.86 -14.94
CA ARG A 34 8.42 -9.02 -15.24
C ARG A 34 8.65 -9.13 -16.73
N GLY A 35 9.83 -9.62 -17.13
CA GLY A 35 10.12 -9.93 -18.51
C GLY A 35 9.33 -11.16 -18.93
N ILE A 36 8.61 -11.07 -20.05
CA ILE A 36 7.96 -12.22 -20.68
C ILE A 36 8.37 -12.25 -22.15
N GLY A 37 9.13 -13.28 -22.53
CA GLY A 37 9.54 -13.50 -23.91
C GLY A 37 8.50 -14.34 -24.66
N SER A 38 8.20 -13.95 -25.90
CA SER A 38 7.38 -14.74 -26.83
C SER A 38 8.13 -14.87 -28.16
N PRO A 39 9.14 -15.75 -28.26
CA PRO A 39 9.92 -15.90 -29.50
C PRO A 39 9.03 -16.37 -30.66
N HIS A 40 9.28 -15.87 -31.86
CA HIS A 40 8.55 -16.31 -33.07
C HIS A 40 8.84 -17.79 -33.36
N GLY A 41 7.82 -18.56 -33.74
CA GLY A 41 7.95 -20.00 -34.00
C GLY A 41 8.06 -20.88 -32.75
N SER A 42 7.84 -20.33 -31.55
CA SER A 42 7.91 -21.06 -30.27
C SER A 42 6.73 -22.01 -29.98
N GLU A 43 5.81 -22.20 -30.93
CA GLU A 43 4.60 -23.02 -30.76
C GLU A 43 3.79 -22.70 -29.48
N GLY A 44 3.86 -21.44 -29.01
CA GLY A 44 3.18 -20.99 -27.79
C GLY A 44 3.98 -21.15 -26.50
N VAL A 45 5.22 -21.64 -26.56
CA VAL A 45 6.14 -21.68 -25.41
C VAL A 45 6.60 -20.27 -25.07
N ARG A 46 6.41 -19.87 -23.80
CA ARG A 46 6.79 -18.56 -23.27
C ARG A 46 7.68 -18.72 -22.06
N GLU A 47 8.69 -17.87 -21.96
CA GLU A 47 9.59 -17.81 -20.81
C GLU A 47 9.29 -16.55 -20.00
N SER A 48 9.41 -16.65 -18.67
CA SER A 48 9.11 -15.54 -17.79
C SER A 48 10.19 -15.37 -16.72
N SER A 49 10.67 -14.13 -16.55
CA SER A 49 11.64 -13.78 -15.51
C SER A 49 10.97 -13.75 -14.14
N GLN A 50 11.75 -13.76 -13.06
CA GLN A 50 11.23 -13.42 -11.74
C GLN A 50 10.61 -12.00 -11.76
N PRO A 51 9.49 -11.75 -11.05
CA PRO A 51 8.92 -10.42 -10.97
C PRO A 51 9.81 -9.46 -10.17
N SER A 52 9.85 -8.21 -10.63
CA SER A 52 10.37 -7.05 -9.90
C SER A 52 9.18 -6.26 -9.38
N LEU A 53 9.17 -6.00 -8.08
CA LEU A 53 8.14 -5.21 -7.41
C LEU A 53 8.69 -3.80 -7.21
N SER A 54 7.90 -2.79 -7.57
CA SER A 54 8.23 -1.42 -7.19
C SER A 54 8.05 -1.21 -5.69
N GLU A 55 8.65 -0.16 -5.17
CA GLU A 55 8.26 0.38 -3.87
C GLU A 55 6.80 0.86 -3.92
N VAL A 56 6.19 0.92 -2.74
CA VAL A 56 4.88 1.57 -2.57
C VAL A 56 5.13 3.06 -2.39
N THR A 57 4.59 3.89 -3.28
CA THR A 57 4.63 5.35 -3.14
C THR A 57 3.27 5.85 -2.70
N VAL A 58 3.22 6.62 -1.62
CA VAL A 58 2.01 7.24 -1.11
C VAL A 58 2.18 8.74 -1.01
N THR A 59 1.10 9.48 -1.21
CA THR A 59 1.09 10.91 -0.92
C THR A 59 0.14 11.22 0.22
N LYS A 60 0.50 12.20 1.05
CA LYS A 60 -0.32 12.70 2.15
C LYS A 60 -0.14 14.21 2.27
N ASN A 61 -1.09 14.86 2.93
CA ASN A 61 -0.88 16.24 3.36
C ASN A 61 -0.13 16.27 4.69
N LEU A 62 0.61 17.34 4.94
CA LEU A 62 1.28 17.57 6.21
C LEU A 62 0.29 17.46 7.37
N ASP A 63 0.59 16.59 8.33
CA ASP A 63 -0.24 16.33 9.50
C ASP A 63 0.64 15.97 10.71
N LYS A 64 0.04 15.53 11.82
CA LYS A 64 0.82 15.21 13.02
C LYS A 64 1.77 14.01 12.85
N ALA A 65 1.54 13.13 11.87
CA ALA A 65 2.37 11.97 11.60
C ALA A 65 3.63 12.33 10.79
N SER A 66 3.69 13.51 10.18
CA SER A 66 4.77 13.94 9.30
C SER A 66 6.16 13.85 9.93
N ASN A 67 6.31 14.33 11.17
CA ASN A 67 7.58 14.31 11.87
C ASN A 67 8.05 12.88 12.20
N ASP A 68 7.11 12.00 12.56
CA ASP A 68 7.42 10.61 12.87
C ASP A 68 7.79 9.83 11.61
N ILE A 69 7.12 10.10 10.48
CA ILE A 69 7.47 9.52 9.17
C ILE A 69 8.84 10.00 8.72
N LEU A 70 9.14 11.29 8.91
CA LEU A 70 10.48 11.83 8.63
C LEU A 70 11.53 11.18 9.52
N ALA A 71 11.25 10.97 10.81
CA ALA A 71 12.14 10.24 11.70
C ALA A 71 12.33 8.78 11.25
N ALA A 72 11.28 8.12 10.74
CA ALA A 72 11.36 6.79 10.15
C ALA A 72 12.20 6.77 8.86
N ALA A 73 12.14 7.83 8.04
CA ALA A 73 13.00 7.96 6.85
C ALA A 73 14.47 8.16 7.21
N LEU A 74 14.77 8.92 8.27
CA LEU A 74 16.14 9.24 8.66
C LEU A 74 16.81 8.11 9.44
N HIS A 75 16.09 7.49 10.38
CA HIS A 75 16.65 6.54 11.34
C HIS A 75 15.71 5.36 11.66
N GLY A 76 14.69 5.13 10.82
CA GLY A 76 13.68 4.12 11.07
C GLY A 76 14.23 2.70 11.07
N LYS A 77 13.53 1.84 11.80
CA LYS A 77 13.73 0.39 11.76
C LYS A 77 12.65 -0.24 10.87
N PRO A 78 12.86 -1.47 10.39
CA PRO A 78 11.82 -2.14 9.63
C PRO A 78 10.58 -2.39 10.50
N VAL A 79 9.41 -2.02 9.98
CA VAL A 79 8.13 -2.12 10.69
C VAL A 79 7.06 -2.76 9.80
N LYS A 80 5.88 -3.04 10.36
CA LYS A 80 4.71 -3.42 9.55
C LYS A 80 4.00 -2.16 9.08
N ALA A 81 3.63 -2.12 7.80
CA ALA A 81 2.78 -1.08 7.24
C ALA A 81 1.52 -1.69 6.61
N GLU A 82 0.38 -1.03 6.76
CA GLU A 82 -0.90 -1.46 6.19
C GLU A 82 -1.55 -0.30 5.48
N VAL A 83 -1.86 -0.46 4.19
CA VAL A 83 -2.63 0.50 3.40
C VAL A 83 -4.01 -0.09 3.12
N VAL A 84 -5.06 0.64 3.44
CA VAL A 84 -6.44 0.22 3.25
C VAL A 84 -7.22 1.23 2.42
N PHE A 85 -7.98 0.71 1.48
CA PHE A 85 -8.93 1.48 0.68
C PHE A 85 -10.33 1.22 1.20
N THR A 86 -11.06 2.31 1.39
CA THR A 86 -12.37 2.26 2.01
C THR A 86 -13.46 2.81 1.10
N ARG A 87 -14.65 2.23 1.24
CA ARG A 87 -15.90 2.71 0.65
C ARG A 87 -16.94 2.92 1.73
N THR A 88 -17.97 3.69 1.41
CA THR A 88 -19.12 3.84 2.31
C THR A 88 -19.88 2.52 2.37
N LYS A 89 -20.27 2.08 3.57
CA LYS A 89 -21.08 0.87 3.76
C LYS A 89 -22.42 1.00 3.05
N ALA A 90 -22.89 -0.10 2.46
CA ALA A 90 -24.25 -0.19 1.93
C ALA A 90 -25.26 -0.02 3.07
N GLY A 91 -26.18 0.95 2.95
CA GLY A 91 -27.16 1.30 3.99
C GLY A 91 -26.82 2.50 4.86
N GLY A 92 -25.64 3.12 4.67
CA GLY A 92 -25.19 4.24 5.50
C GLY A 92 -24.71 3.78 6.88
N GLY A 93 -23.91 4.61 7.57
CA GLY A 93 -23.37 4.26 8.91
C GLY A 93 -21.88 3.91 8.95
N GLY A 94 -21.09 4.41 8.01
CA GLY A 94 -19.62 4.43 8.13
C GLY A 94 -18.89 3.93 6.91
N VAL A 95 -17.61 3.63 7.11
CA VAL A 95 -16.69 3.15 6.08
C VAL A 95 -16.36 1.68 6.29
N GLU A 96 -16.18 0.94 5.20
CA GLU A 96 -15.69 -0.44 5.19
C GLU A 96 -14.47 -0.56 4.27
N GLU A 97 -13.54 -1.44 4.64
CA GLU A 97 -12.42 -1.81 3.77
C GLU A 97 -12.91 -2.68 2.62
N PHE A 98 -12.38 -2.44 1.42
CA PHE A 98 -12.59 -3.35 0.29
C PHE A 98 -11.29 -3.85 -0.34
N LEU A 99 -10.18 -3.15 -0.09
CA LEU A 99 -8.85 -3.52 -0.57
C LEU A 99 -7.82 -3.16 0.50
N ARG A 100 -6.89 -4.07 0.74
CA ARG A 100 -5.85 -3.94 1.77
C ARG A 100 -4.52 -4.45 1.24
N TYR A 101 -3.47 -3.68 1.48
CA TYR A 101 -2.08 -4.04 1.26
C TYR A 101 -1.39 -4.10 2.62
N GLU A 102 -0.89 -5.27 3.00
CA GLU A 102 -0.05 -5.44 4.17
C GLU A 102 1.40 -5.63 3.74
N LEU A 103 2.26 -4.72 4.16
CA LEU A 103 3.69 -4.71 3.89
C LEU A 103 4.41 -5.12 5.17
N THR A 104 5.28 -6.13 5.06
CA THR A 104 6.08 -6.61 6.19
C THR A 104 7.53 -6.19 6.01
N ASN A 105 8.22 -5.95 7.14
CA ASN A 105 9.62 -5.54 7.17
C ASN A 105 9.84 -4.30 6.29
N THR A 106 8.99 -3.31 6.49
CA THR A 106 8.88 -2.11 5.68
C THR A 106 9.77 -1.01 6.22
N LEU A 107 10.55 -0.39 5.34
CA LEU A 107 11.38 0.77 5.60
C LEU A 107 10.91 1.94 4.73
N THR A 108 11.03 3.16 5.26
CA THR A 108 10.83 4.36 4.45
C THR A 108 12.10 4.60 3.63
N SER A 109 12.02 4.34 2.33
CA SER A 109 13.13 4.48 1.38
C SER A 109 13.26 5.90 0.84
N GLY A 110 12.20 6.70 0.91
CA GLY A 110 12.18 8.06 0.40
C GLY A 110 11.13 8.92 1.11
N TYR A 111 11.48 10.18 1.28
CA TYR A 111 10.57 11.21 1.77
C TYR A 111 10.88 12.50 1.03
N SER A 112 9.85 13.12 0.45
CA SER A 112 9.96 14.45 -0.15
C SER A 112 8.73 15.27 0.18
N VAL A 113 8.92 16.59 0.35
CA VAL A 113 7.87 17.53 0.71
C VAL A 113 7.89 18.70 -0.25
N SER A 114 6.72 19.17 -0.67
CA SER A 114 6.57 20.32 -1.57
C SER A 114 5.33 21.14 -1.22
N SER A 115 5.36 22.44 -1.49
CA SER A 115 4.20 23.33 -1.36
C SER A 115 4.29 24.47 -2.37
N GLY A 116 3.15 24.86 -2.93
CA GLY A 116 2.99 26.06 -3.75
C GLY A 116 2.47 27.29 -2.98
N GLY A 117 2.44 27.24 -1.64
CA GLY A 117 1.86 28.27 -0.76
C GLY A 117 0.75 27.76 0.16
N ASP A 118 0.18 26.58 -0.15
CA ASP A 118 -0.81 25.88 0.66
C ASP A 118 -0.19 24.88 1.65
N ARG A 119 -1.03 24.08 2.31
CA ARG A 119 -0.58 22.97 3.16
C ARG A 119 0.36 22.04 2.35
N PRO A 120 1.58 21.76 2.84
CA PRO A 120 2.53 20.94 2.10
C PRO A 120 2.00 19.54 1.79
N SER A 121 2.34 19.04 0.61
CA SER A 121 2.14 17.67 0.18
C SER A 121 3.45 16.90 0.36
N GLU A 122 3.34 15.72 0.94
CA GLU A 122 4.44 14.81 1.24
C GLU A 122 4.31 13.55 0.39
N SER A 123 5.39 13.15 -0.25
CA SER A 123 5.51 11.87 -0.95
C SER A 123 6.45 10.96 -0.18
N VAL A 124 5.95 9.77 0.17
CA VAL A 124 6.66 8.78 0.98
C VAL A 124 6.79 7.48 0.18
N SER A 125 8.01 6.98 0.07
CA SER A 125 8.31 5.69 -0.56
C SER A 125 8.57 4.64 0.51
N LEU A 126 7.92 3.48 0.34
CA LEU A 126 7.97 2.35 1.27
C LEU A 126 8.54 1.13 0.56
N ASN A 127 9.70 0.67 1.03
CA ASN A 127 10.34 -0.57 0.60
C ASN A 127 10.03 -1.69 1.59
N PHE A 128 9.82 -2.92 1.13
CA PHE A 128 9.37 -4.03 1.97
C PHE A 128 9.87 -5.38 1.43
N THR A 129 9.85 -6.41 2.26
CA THR A 129 10.28 -7.76 1.84
C THR A 129 9.12 -8.73 1.63
N LYS A 130 7.90 -8.39 2.05
CA LYS A 130 6.71 -9.21 1.82
C LYS A 130 5.48 -8.32 1.68
N VAL A 131 4.61 -8.69 0.74
CA VAL A 131 3.32 -8.05 0.51
C VAL A 131 2.21 -9.08 0.57
N MET A 132 1.12 -8.74 1.26
CA MET A 132 -0.15 -9.43 1.16
C MET A 132 -1.19 -8.44 0.64
N VAL A 133 -1.97 -8.86 -0.35
CA VAL A 133 -3.08 -8.08 -0.90
C VAL A 133 -4.37 -8.84 -0.67
N LYS A 134 -5.32 -8.20 0.01
CA LYS A 134 -6.66 -8.74 0.24
C LYS A 134 -7.66 -7.87 -0.51
N ASN A 135 -8.47 -8.48 -1.36
CA ASN A 135 -9.47 -7.80 -2.17
C ASN A 135 -10.86 -8.45 -1.97
N SER A 136 -11.81 -7.63 -1.54
CA SER A 136 -13.21 -8.03 -1.31
C SER A 136 -14.15 -7.65 -2.46
N VAL A 137 -13.65 -7.01 -3.52
CA VAL A 137 -14.42 -6.59 -4.71
C VAL A 137 -14.43 -7.66 -5.80
N ALA A 138 -13.65 -8.73 -5.64
CA ALA A 138 -13.37 -9.69 -6.70
C ALA A 138 -14.55 -10.60 -7.14
N LYS A 139 -15.79 -10.35 -6.70
CA LYS A 139 -17.01 -10.96 -7.27
C LYS A 139 -18.12 -9.93 -7.45
N VAL A 140 -18.87 -10.10 -8.55
CA VAL A 140 -19.81 -9.18 -9.24
C VAL A 140 -20.99 -8.66 -8.36
N ASP A 141 -21.07 -9.14 -7.12
CA ASP A 141 -22.22 -9.08 -6.23
C ASP A 141 -21.86 -8.68 -4.79
N ASN A 142 -20.62 -8.27 -4.51
CA ASN A 142 -20.16 -7.83 -3.17
C ASN A 142 -20.39 -8.85 -2.02
N ALA A 143 -20.66 -10.13 -2.34
CA ALA A 143 -21.05 -11.18 -1.39
C ALA A 143 -20.02 -12.32 -1.26
N GLY A 144 -18.82 -12.17 -1.83
CA GLY A 144 -17.76 -13.18 -1.78
C GLY A 144 -16.84 -13.04 -0.56
N GLU A 145 -16.34 -14.16 -0.04
CA GLU A 145 -15.23 -14.16 0.92
C GLU A 145 -14.01 -13.42 0.35
N PRO A 146 -13.28 -12.61 1.14
CA PRO A 146 -12.13 -11.86 0.67
C PRO A 146 -11.06 -12.80 0.11
N VAL A 147 -10.60 -12.54 -1.12
CA VAL A 147 -9.49 -13.28 -1.70
C VAL A 147 -8.19 -12.58 -1.30
N SER A 148 -7.23 -13.35 -0.80
CA SER A 148 -5.90 -12.85 -0.45
C SER A 148 -4.83 -13.49 -1.32
N MET A 149 -3.81 -12.71 -1.66
CA MET A 149 -2.59 -13.16 -2.32
C MET A 149 -1.41 -12.63 -1.53
N THR A 150 -0.41 -13.47 -1.32
CA THR A 150 0.81 -13.11 -0.58
C THR A 150 2.02 -13.44 -1.42
N TYR A 151 3.00 -12.53 -1.44
CA TYR A 151 4.29 -12.74 -2.07
C TYR A 151 5.42 -12.31 -1.14
N ASP A 152 6.39 -13.20 -0.95
CA ASP A 152 7.58 -12.96 -0.15
C ASP A 152 8.80 -12.81 -1.06
N LEU A 153 9.38 -11.60 -1.09
CA LEU A 153 10.54 -11.27 -1.91
C LEU A 153 11.81 -11.98 -1.40
N SER A 154 11.88 -12.32 -0.11
CA SER A 154 13.05 -12.98 0.47
C SER A 154 13.17 -14.45 0.05
N THR A 155 12.03 -15.11 -0.22
CA THR A 155 11.99 -16.52 -0.64
C THR A 155 11.54 -16.72 -2.08
N ALA A 156 11.12 -15.65 -2.76
CA ALA A 156 10.53 -15.67 -4.10
C ALA A 156 9.30 -16.57 -4.25
N LYS A 157 8.55 -16.81 -3.15
CA LYS A 157 7.42 -17.74 -3.11
C LYS A 157 6.11 -17.05 -2.75
N ASN A 158 5.02 -17.67 -3.18
CA ASN A 158 3.70 -17.44 -2.59
C ASN A 158 3.75 -18.02 -1.18
N ALA A 159 3.53 -17.18 -0.17
CA ALA A 159 3.55 -17.59 1.23
C ALA A 159 2.14 -17.89 1.75
#